data_AF-A0A5N9CAW5-F1
#
_entry.id   AF-A0A5N9CAW5-F1
#
_cell.length_a   1.000
_cell.length_b   1.000
_cell.length_c   1.000
_cell.angle_alpha   90.00
_cell.angle_beta   90.00
_cell.angle_gamma   90.00
#
_symmetry.space_group_name_H-M   'P 1'
#
loop_
_entity.id
_entity.type
_entity.pdbx_description
1 polymer ?
#
loop_
_entity_poly.entity_id
_entity_poly.type
_entity_poly.pdbx_seq_one_letter_code
_entity_poly.pdbx_strand_id
1 'polypeptide(L)'
;MRIFQQTPQFKNPKDVFYGWWLVGITVFTLTSVITPIFQGLGFFFVALEREFLWSRLILSIPFSLSRIEGALLGPLEGYLIDRLGSRRMILIGFIMLGIGFILFSFTTGIITYYGSFMIIFAGSGLGGWMPLVAAINHWFNRHRALAMAIGMLGMNLGALLAPLFGHAIDSFGWRTIAFSLGIIVLLLAFPISFSVRNHPEEYGLLPDGDKPSENTDPADQSSPTAIDDAHEFTVREALKTVAFWAISAAHGFSAISAVTMSVHIIPALTDRGMSSPEAGTVVLAIGVFGGFFQLLGGYIGDRVPKPPVIAIFIVIQAIGMATLATLNTGYAPYLFALLYGGGMGGRVPLLTAIRGDYFGRNNFATILGISQVPMNLAMMFAPLLAGWAFDTQGSYTIPFLALAALNLLGAALIFLARTPPKKPA
;
A
#
# COMPACT_ATOMS: atom_id res chain seq x y z
N MET A 1 17.77 -5.89 -34.11
CA MET A 1 16.67 -4.97 -34.50
C MET A 1 15.45 -5.79 -34.93
N ARG A 2 14.75 -6.43 -33.98
CA ARG A 2 13.46 -7.15 -34.16
C ARG A 2 12.75 -7.19 -32.79
N ILE A 3 12.41 -6.02 -32.23
CA ILE A 3 11.69 -5.91 -30.94
C ILE A 3 10.50 -4.94 -31.10
N PHE A 4 9.78 -5.04 -32.20
CA PHE A 4 8.49 -4.39 -32.37
C PHE A 4 7.62 -5.31 -33.19
N GLN A 5 6.84 -6.16 -32.51
CA GLN A 5 5.52 -6.62 -32.95
C GLN A 5 5.03 -7.68 -31.97
N GLN A 6 4.18 -7.24 -31.05
CA GLN A 6 2.90 -7.85 -30.70
C GLN A 6 2.33 -7.05 -29.53
N THR A 7 1.88 -5.83 -29.81
CA THR A 7 0.85 -5.22 -28.97
C THR A 7 -0.42 -6.04 -29.18
N PRO A 8 -1.05 -6.60 -28.12
CA PRO A 8 -2.30 -7.32 -28.28
C PRO A 8 -3.35 -6.37 -28.85
N GLN A 9 -3.79 -6.63 -30.08
CA GLN A 9 -4.92 -5.94 -30.68
C GLN A 9 -6.21 -6.46 -30.04
N PHE A 10 -6.70 -5.77 -29.02
CA PHE A 10 -8.03 -6.01 -28.47
C PHE A 10 -9.07 -5.45 -29.46
N LYS A 11 -9.72 -6.33 -30.24
CA LYS A 11 -10.72 -5.94 -31.25
C LYS A 11 -12.12 -5.70 -30.66
N ASN A 12 -12.39 -6.15 -29.44
CA ASN A 12 -13.60 -5.84 -28.67
C ASN A 12 -13.28 -5.60 -27.18
N PRO A 13 -14.06 -4.76 -26.46
CA PRO A 13 -13.93 -4.60 -25.00
C PRO A 13 -14.24 -5.90 -24.22
N LYS A 14 -14.88 -6.89 -24.87
CA LYS A 14 -15.09 -8.25 -24.34
C LYS A 14 -13.86 -9.17 -24.47
N ASP A 15 -12.85 -8.79 -25.24
CA ASP A 15 -11.60 -9.56 -25.43
C ASP A 15 -10.49 -9.11 -24.47
N VAL A 16 -10.77 -8.14 -23.58
CA VAL A 16 -9.81 -7.66 -22.60
C VAL A 16 -9.61 -8.73 -21.53
N PHE A 17 -8.36 -9.18 -21.36
CA PHE A 17 -7.97 -10.11 -20.31
C PHE A 17 -8.50 -9.66 -18.95
N TYR A 18 -9.19 -10.55 -18.24
CA TYR A 18 -9.89 -10.22 -17.00
C TYR A 18 -8.98 -9.65 -15.90
N GLY A 19 -7.68 -9.95 -15.93
CA GLY A 19 -6.72 -9.33 -15.02
C GLY A 19 -6.78 -7.79 -15.05
N TRP A 20 -7.04 -7.17 -16.21
CA TRP A 20 -7.17 -5.71 -16.29
C TRP A 20 -8.49 -5.18 -15.72
N TRP A 21 -9.56 -5.97 -15.78
CA TRP A 21 -10.80 -5.68 -15.04
C TRP A 21 -10.55 -5.75 -13.53
N LEU A 22 -9.80 -6.75 -13.06
CA LEU A 22 -9.39 -6.87 -11.66
C LEU A 22 -8.56 -5.66 -11.19
N VAL A 23 -7.66 -5.15 -12.02
CA VAL A 23 -6.90 -3.91 -11.76
C VAL A 23 -7.86 -2.72 -11.62
N GLY A 24 -8.83 -2.56 -12.52
CA GLY A 24 -9.85 -1.50 -12.42
C GLY A 24 -10.71 -1.61 -11.16
N ILE A 25 -11.13 -2.83 -10.79
CA ILE A 25 -11.84 -3.10 -9.53
C ILE A 25 -10.97 -2.70 -8.34
N THR A 26 -9.67 -2.99 -8.38
CA THR A 26 -8.72 -2.61 -7.33
C THR A 26 -8.61 -1.08 -7.21
N VAL A 27 -8.49 -0.36 -8.32
CA VAL A 27 -8.47 1.12 -8.31
C VAL A 27 -9.74 1.68 -7.69
N PHE A 28 -10.91 1.22 -8.15
CA PHE A 28 -12.20 1.65 -7.62
C PHE A 28 -12.31 1.37 -6.12
N THR A 29 -11.97 0.14 -5.71
CA THR A 29 -12.05 -0.30 -4.32
C THR A 29 -11.14 0.52 -3.41
N LEU A 30 -9.88 0.71 -3.81
CA LEU A 30 -8.94 1.53 -3.04
C LEU A 30 -9.40 2.99 -2.97
N THR A 31 -9.90 3.56 -4.06
CA THR A 31 -10.37 4.96 -4.12
C THR A 31 -11.63 5.19 -3.27
N SER A 32 -12.62 4.31 -3.37
CA SER A 32 -13.96 4.53 -2.81
C SER A 32 -14.15 3.96 -1.41
N VAL A 33 -13.38 2.94 -1.04
CA VAL A 33 -13.50 2.27 0.27
C VAL A 33 -12.29 2.57 1.14
N ILE A 34 -11.07 2.29 0.67
CA ILE A 34 -9.89 2.29 1.56
C ILE A 34 -9.33 3.69 1.81
N THR A 35 -9.19 4.51 0.79
CA THR A 35 -8.61 5.85 0.94
C THR A 35 -9.46 6.79 1.80
N PRO A 36 -10.80 6.82 1.71
CA PRO A 36 -11.65 7.61 2.60
C PRO A 36 -11.52 7.19 4.07
N ILE A 37 -11.17 5.93 4.36
CA ILE A 37 -10.85 5.50 5.72
C ILE A 37 -9.63 6.29 6.17
N PHE A 38 -8.48 6.09 5.54
CA PHE A 38 -7.19 6.63 6.00
C PHE A 38 -7.10 8.17 5.90
N GLN A 39 -7.67 8.77 4.86
CA GLN A 39 -7.67 10.22 4.67
C GLN A 39 -8.80 10.90 5.46
N GLY A 40 -9.93 10.21 5.65
CA GLY A 40 -11.08 10.69 6.44
C GLY A 40 -10.80 10.77 7.95
N LEU A 41 -9.80 10.04 8.44
CA LEU A 41 -9.44 9.97 9.87
C LEU A 41 -9.25 11.35 10.48
N GLY A 42 -8.53 12.25 9.80
CA GLY A 42 -8.27 13.60 10.30
C GLY A 42 -9.55 14.41 10.46
N PHE A 43 -10.54 14.22 9.58
CA PHE A 43 -11.83 14.92 9.67
C PHE A 43 -12.70 14.38 10.80
N PHE A 44 -12.76 13.05 10.96
CA PHE A 44 -13.44 12.43 12.09
C PHE A 44 -12.82 12.84 13.42
N PHE A 45 -11.50 12.92 13.48
CA PHE A 45 -10.76 13.37 14.64
C PHE A 45 -11.21 14.76 15.09
N VAL A 46 -11.23 15.73 14.18
CA VAL A 46 -11.64 17.12 14.48
C VAL A 46 -13.11 17.15 14.95
N ALA A 47 -13.98 16.38 14.33
CA ALA A 47 -15.39 16.33 14.71
C ALA A 47 -15.60 15.73 16.12
N LEU A 48 -14.87 14.66 16.45
CA LEU A 48 -14.90 14.04 17.77
C LEU A 48 -14.29 14.93 18.85
N GLU A 49 -13.20 15.64 18.53
CA GLU A 49 -12.59 16.63 19.43
C GLU A 49 -13.61 17.73 19.78
N ARG A 50 -14.35 18.24 18.78
CA ARG A 50 -15.39 19.26 18.99
C ARG A 50 -16.59 18.75 19.80
N GLU A 51 -17.03 17.52 19.57
CA GLU A 51 -18.23 16.96 20.24
C GLU A 51 -17.94 16.48 21.66
N PHE A 52 -16.86 15.73 21.85
CA PHE A 52 -16.56 15.06 23.12
C PHE A 52 -15.52 15.78 23.96
N LEU A 53 -14.85 16.79 23.40
CA LEU A 53 -13.74 17.51 24.04
C LEU A 53 -12.62 16.55 24.50
N TRP A 54 -12.51 15.39 23.86
CA TRP A 54 -11.44 14.44 24.14
C TRP A 54 -10.11 15.03 23.71
N SER A 55 -9.08 14.74 24.50
CA SER A 55 -7.74 15.15 24.14
C SER A 55 -7.31 14.45 22.84
N ARG A 56 -6.45 15.15 22.08
CA ARG A 56 -5.86 14.61 20.86
C ARG A 56 -5.15 13.28 21.09
N LEU A 57 -4.52 13.10 22.26
CA LEU A 57 -3.91 11.85 22.68
C LEU A 57 -4.93 10.70 22.69
N ILE A 58 -6.10 10.90 23.30
CA ILE A 58 -7.16 9.90 23.36
C ILE A 58 -7.63 9.54 21.95
N LEU A 59 -7.81 10.54 21.09
CA LEU A 59 -8.22 10.36 19.70
C LEU A 59 -7.13 9.70 18.83
N SER A 60 -5.85 9.82 19.19
CA SER A 60 -4.75 9.26 18.40
C SER A 60 -4.47 7.77 18.68
N ILE A 61 -4.85 7.27 19.86
CA ILE A 61 -4.56 5.89 20.31
C ILE A 61 -4.98 4.82 19.29
N PRO A 62 -6.18 4.86 18.69
CA PRO A 62 -6.58 3.84 17.71
C PRO A 62 -5.64 3.72 16.51
N PHE A 63 -4.99 4.80 16.09
CA PHE A 63 -4.06 4.77 14.96
C PHE A 63 -2.75 4.08 15.33
N SER A 64 -2.23 4.33 16.53
CA SER A 64 -1.08 3.58 17.06
C SER A 64 -1.42 2.10 17.20
N LEU A 65 -2.62 1.80 17.70
CA LEU A 65 -3.12 0.43 17.77
C LEU A 65 -3.23 -0.21 16.39
N SER A 66 -3.58 0.53 15.32
CA SER A 66 -3.56 0.00 13.94
C SER A 66 -2.17 -0.47 13.49
N ARG A 67 -1.08 0.15 13.97
CA ARG A 67 0.28 -0.27 13.64
C ARG A 67 0.64 -1.56 14.38
N ILE A 68 0.24 -1.66 15.65
CA ILE A 68 0.41 -2.87 16.46
C ILE A 68 -0.42 -4.01 15.86
N GLU A 69 -1.65 -3.73 15.49
CA GLU A 69 -2.56 -4.65 14.82
C GLU A 69 -1.96 -5.15 13.50
N GLY A 70 -1.50 -4.28 12.60
CA GLY A 70 -0.79 -4.72 11.40
C GLY A 70 0.48 -5.55 11.68
N ALA A 71 1.18 -5.30 12.80
CA ALA A 71 2.34 -6.10 13.21
C ALA A 71 1.96 -7.48 13.78
N LEU A 72 0.79 -7.63 14.40
CA LEU A 72 0.34 -8.88 15.02
C LEU A 72 -0.55 -9.72 14.08
N LEU A 73 -1.48 -9.06 13.38
CA LEU A 73 -2.47 -9.67 12.51
C LEU A 73 -1.97 -9.82 11.08
N GLY A 74 -1.00 -9.04 10.60
CA GLY A 74 -0.47 -9.15 9.24
C GLY A 74 -0.13 -10.59 8.80
N PRO A 75 0.59 -11.40 9.59
CA PRO A 75 0.82 -12.82 9.30
C PRO A 75 -0.47 -13.64 9.17
N LEU A 76 -1.44 -13.41 10.06
CA LEU A 76 -2.72 -14.11 10.08
C LEU A 76 -3.57 -13.72 8.87
N GLU A 77 -3.64 -12.42 8.55
CA GLU A 77 -4.33 -11.90 7.37
C GLU A 77 -3.77 -12.53 6.11
N GLY A 78 -2.43 -12.53 5.95
CA GLY A 78 -1.79 -13.16 4.79
C GLY A 78 -2.10 -14.65 4.67
N TYR A 79 -2.01 -15.38 5.77
CA TYR A 79 -2.38 -16.80 5.81
C TYR A 79 -3.84 -17.05 5.43
N LEU A 80 -4.76 -16.24 5.94
CA LEU A 80 -6.18 -16.35 5.62
C LEU A 80 -6.47 -15.97 4.16
N ILE A 81 -5.76 -14.99 3.59
CA ILE A 81 -5.89 -14.62 2.18
C ILE A 81 -5.43 -15.76 1.28
N ASP A 82 -4.25 -16.36 1.52
CA ASP A 82 -3.76 -17.46 0.70
C ASP A 82 -4.66 -18.71 0.85
N ARG A 83 -5.22 -18.97 2.04
CA ARG A 83 -6.05 -20.16 2.30
C ARG A 83 -7.52 -20.01 1.89
N LEU A 84 -8.13 -18.87 2.13
CA LEU A 84 -9.56 -18.62 1.90
C LEU A 84 -9.83 -17.85 0.61
N GLY A 85 -8.80 -17.26 0.01
CA GLY A 85 -8.86 -16.45 -1.20
C GLY A 85 -9.25 -14.99 -0.92
N SER A 86 -8.70 -14.08 -1.72
CA SER A 86 -8.97 -12.64 -1.68
C SER A 86 -10.47 -12.30 -1.69
N ARG A 87 -11.27 -13.01 -2.48
CA ARG A 87 -12.73 -12.80 -2.56
C ARG A 87 -13.43 -12.89 -1.20
N ARG A 88 -13.14 -13.93 -0.41
CA ARG A 88 -13.76 -14.13 0.90
C ARG A 88 -13.23 -13.12 1.92
N MET A 89 -11.93 -12.81 1.86
CA MET A 89 -11.30 -11.83 2.75
C MET A 89 -11.81 -10.41 2.52
N ILE A 90 -12.02 -10.02 1.27
CA ILE A 90 -12.68 -8.76 0.92
C ILE A 90 -14.10 -8.70 1.48
N LEU A 91 -14.89 -9.79 1.34
CA LEU A 91 -16.24 -9.81 1.88
C LEU A 91 -16.26 -9.66 3.41
N ILE A 92 -15.47 -10.47 4.12
CA ILE A 92 -15.41 -10.44 5.58
C ILE A 92 -14.88 -9.08 6.04
N GLY A 93 -13.79 -8.60 5.45
CA GLY A 93 -13.18 -7.32 5.78
C GLY A 93 -14.12 -6.15 5.55
N PHE A 94 -14.87 -6.13 4.43
CA PHE A 94 -15.82 -5.04 4.16
C PHE A 94 -17.08 -5.12 5.02
N ILE A 95 -17.53 -6.33 5.36
CA ILE A 95 -18.60 -6.48 6.36
C ILE A 95 -18.14 -5.92 7.71
N MET A 96 -16.96 -6.32 8.19
CA MET A 96 -16.37 -5.82 9.43
C MET A 96 -16.20 -4.30 9.37
N LEU A 97 -15.63 -3.78 8.29
CA LEU A 97 -15.40 -2.36 8.08
C LEU A 97 -16.71 -1.56 8.11
N GLY A 98 -17.72 -2.04 7.38
CA GLY A 98 -19.03 -1.40 7.31
C GLY A 98 -19.73 -1.40 8.67
N ILE A 99 -19.73 -2.52 9.38
CA ILE A 99 -20.24 -2.62 10.76
C ILE A 99 -19.45 -1.70 11.69
N GLY A 100 -18.12 -1.68 11.58
CA GLY A 100 -17.24 -0.83 12.38
C GLY A 100 -17.57 0.66 12.23
N PHE A 101 -17.84 1.12 11.01
CA PHE A 101 -18.29 2.50 10.77
C PHE A 101 -19.70 2.79 11.29
N ILE A 102 -20.62 1.83 11.18
CA ILE A 102 -21.96 1.96 11.77
C ILE A 102 -21.83 2.08 13.30
N LEU A 103 -21.08 1.19 13.94
CA LEU A 103 -20.82 1.26 15.39
C LEU A 103 -20.12 2.57 15.77
N PHE A 104 -19.17 3.01 14.96
CA PHE A 104 -18.50 4.28 15.16
C PHE A 104 -19.50 5.44 15.14
N SER A 105 -20.47 5.44 14.22
CA SER A 105 -21.50 6.49 14.14
C SER A 105 -22.38 6.62 15.40
N PHE A 106 -22.50 5.54 16.20
CA PHE A 106 -23.23 5.52 17.47
C PHE A 106 -22.33 5.66 18.69
N THR A 107 -21.03 5.90 18.51
CA THR A 107 -20.09 6.07 19.62
C THR A 107 -20.51 7.23 20.51
N THR A 108 -20.49 7.01 21.83
CA THR A 108 -20.77 8.03 22.86
C THR A 108 -19.67 8.13 23.90
N GLY A 109 -18.72 7.20 23.89
CA GLY A 109 -17.62 7.11 24.84
C GLY A 109 -16.34 6.56 24.22
N ILE A 110 -15.23 6.73 24.93
CA ILE A 110 -13.89 6.32 24.47
C ILE A 110 -13.82 4.81 24.20
N ILE A 111 -14.49 3.99 25.02
CA ILE A 111 -14.50 2.53 24.85
C ILE A 111 -15.19 2.15 23.53
N THR A 112 -16.36 2.73 23.24
CA THR A 112 -17.07 2.49 21.97
C THR A 112 -16.31 3.04 20.77
N TYR A 113 -15.59 4.15 20.95
CA TYR A 113 -14.72 4.73 19.93
C TYR A 113 -13.57 3.77 19.58
N TYR A 114 -12.83 3.29 20.58
CA TYR A 114 -11.72 2.37 20.40
C TYR A 114 -12.17 1.04 19.83
N GLY A 115 -13.25 0.47 20.38
CA GLY A 115 -13.83 -0.78 19.88
C GLY A 115 -14.23 -0.68 18.41
N SER A 116 -14.88 0.42 18.00
CA SER A 116 -15.28 0.64 16.61
C SER A 116 -14.08 0.77 15.69
N PHE A 117 -13.04 1.51 16.09
CA PHE A 117 -11.83 1.65 15.28
C PHE A 117 -11.02 0.36 15.17
N MET A 118 -10.98 -0.47 16.21
CA MET A 118 -10.34 -1.79 16.12
C MET A 118 -11.03 -2.67 15.08
N ILE A 119 -12.36 -2.62 15.01
CA ILE A 119 -13.14 -3.35 13.99
C ILE A 119 -12.88 -2.75 12.59
N ILE A 120 -12.83 -1.42 12.47
CA ILE A 120 -12.52 -0.72 11.21
C ILE A 120 -11.14 -1.12 10.68
N PHE A 121 -10.10 -1.08 11.52
CA PHE A 121 -8.74 -1.41 11.11
C PHE A 121 -8.59 -2.88 10.75
N ALA A 122 -9.10 -3.80 11.57
CA ALA A 122 -9.12 -5.23 11.26
C ALA A 122 -9.89 -5.53 9.96
N GLY A 123 -11.02 -4.84 9.72
CA GLY A 123 -11.76 -4.94 8.47
C GLY A 123 -10.96 -4.42 7.27
N SER A 124 -10.22 -3.32 7.46
CA SER A 124 -9.37 -2.73 6.42
C SER A 124 -8.13 -3.57 6.09
N GLY A 125 -7.53 -4.25 7.08
CA GLY A 125 -6.42 -5.18 6.87
C GLY A 125 -6.86 -6.41 6.07
N LEU A 126 -7.95 -7.06 6.52
CA LEU A 126 -8.51 -8.24 5.88
C LEU A 126 -9.07 -7.97 4.47
N GLY A 127 -9.77 -6.85 4.27
CA GLY A 127 -10.50 -6.59 3.03
C GLY A 127 -9.87 -5.55 2.10
N GLY A 128 -8.87 -4.81 2.56
CA GLY A 128 -8.34 -3.65 1.84
C GLY A 128 -7.18 -3.97 0.92
N TRP A 129 -6.03 -3.35 1.19
CA TRP A 129 -4.90 -3.34 0.27
C TRP A 129 -4.33 -4.73 0.00
N MET A 130 -4.15 -5.54 1.04
CA MET A 130 -3.46 -6.82 0.98
C MET A 130 -4.14 -7.87 0.07
N PRO A 131 -5.44 -8.19 0.20
CA PRO A 131 -6.10 -9.17 -0.66
C PRO A 131 -6.19 -8.73 -2.12
N LEU A 132 -6.32 -7.43 -2.39
CA LEU A 132 -6.39 -6.89 -3.76
C LEU A 132 -5.05 -7.04 -4.49
N VAL A 133 -3.95 -6.72 -3.81
CA VAL A 133 -2.60 -6.92 -4.36
C VAL A 133 -2.29 -8.40 -4.54
N ALA A 134 -2.69 -9.25 -3.60
CA ALA A 134 -2.54 -10.70 -3.74
C ALA A 134 -3.30 -11.23 -4.98
N ALA A 135 -4.52 -10.76 -5.20
CA ALA A 135 -5.29 -11.12 -6.40
C ALA A 135 -4.56 -10.66 -7.68
N ILE A 136 -4.08 -9.41 -7.74
CA ILE A 136 -3.27 -8.94 -8.89
C ILE A 136 -2.04 -9.84 -9.10
N ASN A 137 -1.36 -10.25 -8.02
CA ASN A 137 -0.18 -11.11 -8.10
C ASN A 137 -0.46 -12.48 -8.73
N HIS A 138 -1.65 -13.07 -8.50
CA HIS A 138 -2.05 -14.33 -9.13
C HIS A 138 -2.38 -14.18 -10.63
N TRP A 139 -2.89 -13.02 -11.04
CA TRP A 139 -3.35 -12.77 -12.41
C TRP A 139 -2.26 -12.29 -13.37
N PHE A 140 -1.16 -11.75 -12.86
CA PHE A 140 -0.08 -11.18 -13.66
C PHE A 140 1.28 -11.76 -13.27
N ASN A 141 2.06 -12.15 -14.29
CA ASN A 141 3.44 -12.59 -14.14
C ASN A 141 4.39 -11.60 -14.83
N ARG A 142 4.27 -11.43 -16.15
CA ARG A 142 5.09 -10.53 -16.99
C ARG A 142 4.80 -9.05 -16.76
N HIS A 143 3.55 -8.70 -16.44
CA HIS A 143 3.11 -7.31 -16.25
C HIS A 143 2.76 -6.98 -14.80
N ARG A 144 3.34 -7.73 -13.85
CA ARG A 144 2.98 -7.68 -12.43
C ARG A 144 3.23 -6.30 -11.82
N ALA A 145 4.38 -5.69 -12.06
CA ALA A 145 4.71 -4.40 -11.44
C ALA A 145 3.83 -3.28 -12.00
N LEU A 146 3.55 -3.28 -13.30
CA LEU A 146 2.63 -2.32 -13.92
C LEU A 146 1.19 -2.51 -13.43
N ALA A 147 0.70 -3.75 -13.34
CA ALA A 147 -0.64 -4.05 -12.85
C ALA A 147 -0.81 -3.61 -11.37
N MET A 148 0.18 -3.88 -10.52
CA MET A 148 0.20 -3.38 -9.14
C MET A 148 0.26 -1.86 -9.08
N ALA A 149 1.10 -1.21 -9.91
CA ALA A 149 1.21 0.23 -9.95
C ALA A 149 -0.10 0.92 -10.33
N ILE A 150 -0.79 0.42 -11.36
CA ILE A 150 -2.10 0.94 -11.77
C ILE A 150 -3.14 0.65 -10.68
N GLY A 151 -3.21 -0.60 -10.18
CA GLY A 151 -4.17 -0.98 -9.14
C GLY A 151 -4.07 -0.09 -7.90
N MET A 152 -2.85 0.19 -7.46
CA MET A 152 -2.58 1.01 -6.29
C MET A 152 -2.77 2.53 -6.53
N LEU A 153 -3.05 2.99 -7.76
CA LEU A 153 -3.33 4.41 -8.00
C LEU A 153 -4.53 4.91 -7.23
N GLY A 154 -5.47 4.02 -6.89
CA GLY A 154 -6.64 4.39 -6.10
C GLY A 154 -6.31 5.01 -4.73
N MET A 155 -5.13 4.72 -4.18
CA MET A 155 -4.63 5.38 -2.96
C MET A 155 -4.35 6.88 -3.18
N ASN A 156 -3.80 7.25 -4.34
CA ASN A 156 -3.52 8.65 -4.68
C ASN A 156 -4.79 9.37 -5.16
N LEU A 157 -5.65 8.69 -5.93
CA LEU A 157 -6.91 9.26 -6.42
C LEU A 157 -7.90 9.53 -5.27
N GLY A 158 -7.99 8.64 -4.30
CA GLY A 158 -8.89 8.85 -3.17
C GLY A 158 -8.48 10.04 -2.29
N ALA A 159 -7.20 10.43 -2.29
CA ALA A 159 -6.75 11.64 -1.58
C ALA A 159 -7.37 12.92 -2.18
N LEU A 160 -7.72 12.90 -3.48
CA LEU A 160 -8.41 14.00 -4.14
C LEU A 160 -9.86 14.18 -3.62
N LEU A 161 -10.43 13.15 -2.99
CA LEU A 161 -11.80 13.20 -2.43
C LEU A 161 -11.84 13.78 -1.02
N ALA A 162 -10.69 14.03 -0.37
CA ALA A 162 -10.62 14.52 1.00
C ALA A 162 -11.37 15.84 1.25
N PRO A 163 -11.31 16.87 0.37
CA PRO A 163 -12.06 18.12 0.58
C PRO A 163 -13.59 17.92 0.58
N LEU A 164 -14.08 17.05 -0.31
CA LEU A 164 -15.49 16.70 -0.39
C LEU A 164 -15.94 16.00 0.90
N PHE A 165 -15.09 15.15 1.46
CA PHE A 165 -15.34 14.45 2.71
C PHE A 165 -15.46 15.41 3.90
N GLY A 166 -14.55 16.37 4.01
CA GLY A 166 -14.62 17.42 5.04
C GLY A 166 -15.90 18.24 4.94
N HIS A 167 -16.23 18.73 3.73
CA HIS A 167 -17.47 19.48 3.50
C HIS A 167 -18.73 18.67 3.86
N ALA A 168 -18.73 17.37 3.57
CA ALA A 168 -19.84 16.49 3.93
C ALA A 168 -19.97 16.32 5.46
N ILE A 169 -18.86 16.20 6.18
CA ILE A 169 -18.87 16.14 7.66
C ILE A 169 -19.38 17.44 8.26
N ASP A 170 -18.93 18.59 7.76
CA ASP A 170 -19.38 19.90 8.26
C ASP A 170 -20.88 20.13 8.00
N SER A 171 -21.38 19.67 6.84
CA SER A 171 -22.77 19.91 6.42
C SER A 171 -23.76 18.92 7.04
N PHE A 172 -23.37 17.65 7.17
CA PHE A 172 -24.28 16.56 7.58
C PHE A 172 -23.94 15.96 8.96
N GLY A 173 -22.82 16.34 9.54
CA GLY A 173 -22.31 15.78 10.79
C GLY A 173 -21.56 14.46 10.59
N TRP A 174 -20.53 14.24 11.43
CA TRP A 174 -19.66 13.07 11.31
C TRP A 174 -20.39 11.74 11.54
N ARG A 175 -21.41 11.73 12.40
CA ARG A 175 -22.23 10.52 12.66
C ARG A 175 -22.93 10.07 11.39
N THR A 176 -23.58 11.01 10.69
CA THR A 176 -24.26 10.74 9.42
C THR A 176 -23.28 10.24 8.36
N ILE A 177 -22.11 10.85 8.27
CA ILE A 177 -21.07 10.44 7.31
C ILE A 177 -20.50 9.06 7.65
N ALA A 178 -20.17 8.79 8.91
CA ALA A 178 -19.70 7.49 9.37
C ALA A 178 -20.76 6.41 9.11
N PHE A 179 -22.02 6.66 9.45
CA PHE A 179 -23.11 5.73 9.18
C PHE A 179 -23.27 5.47 7.68
N SER A 180 -23.28 6.53 6.87
CA SER A 180 -23.42 6.45 5.41
C SER A 180 -22.26 5.68 4.78
N LEU A 181 -21.02 5.93 5.22
CA LEU A 181 -19.86 5.13 4.80
C LEU A 181 -20.04 3.66 5.16
N GLY A 182 -20.47 3.37 6.39
CA GLY A 182 -20.74 2.01 6.81
C GLY A 182 -21.74 1.30 5.89
N ILE A 183 -22.85 1.95 5.57
CA ILE A 183 -23.85 1.43 4.62
C ILE A 183 -23.28 1.28 3.21
N ILE A 184 -22.57 2.28 2.70
CA ILE A 184 -21.96 2.23 1.36
C ILE A 184 -20.97 1.06 1.27
N VAL A 185 -20.12 0.88 2.28
CA VAL A 185 -19.16 -0.23 2.33
C VAL A 185 -19.87 -1.58 2.37
N LEU A 186 -20.94 -1.72 3.15
CA LEU A 186 -21.74 -2.95 3.18
C LEU A 186 -22.42 -3.24 1.84
N LEU A 187 -22.98 -2.21 1.19
CA LEU A 187 -23.60 -2.33 -0.13
C LEU A 187 -22.57 -2.71 -1.20
N LEU A 188 -21.34 -2.20 -1.08
CA LEU A 188 -20.23 -2.50 -1.99
C LEU A 188 -19.52 -3.82 -1.67
N ALA A 189 -19.67 -4.36 -0.45
CA ALA A 189 -18.99 -5.58 -0.01
C ALA A 189 -19.26 -6.76 -0.93
N PHE A 190 -20.55 -7.03 -1.22
CA PHE A 190 -20.95 -8.12 -2.08
C PHE A 190 -20.54 -7.93 -3.56
N PRO A 191 -20.87 -6.82 -4.25
CA PRO A 191 -20.49 -6.66 -5.65
C PRO A 191 -18.97 -6.64 -5.86
N ILE A 192 -18.20 -5.96 -4.99
CA ILE A 192 -16.74 -5.96 -5.10
C ILE A 192 -16.17 -7.35 -4.85
N SER A 193 -16.57 -8.02 -3.76
CA SER A 193 -16.11 -9.38 -3.45
C SER A 193 -16.38 -10.34 -4.60
N PHE A 194 -17.59 -10.33 -5.18
CA PHE A 194 -17.96 -11.23 -6.28
C PHE A 194 -17.25 -10.90 -7.59
N SER A 195 -16.84 -9.64 -7.77
CA SER A 195 -16.06 -9.20 -8.93
C SER A 195 -14.57 -9.55 -8.79
N VAL A 196 -14.07 -9.76 -7.58
CA VAL A 196 -12.69 -10.23 -7.38
C VAL A 196 -12.64 -11.74 -7.58
N ARG A 197 -11.81 -12.16 -8.54
CA ARG A 197 -11.50 -13.57 -8.82
C ARG A 197 -10.11 -13.88 -8.30
N ASN A 198 -9.95 -14.98 -7.55
CA ASN A 198 -8.70 -15.27 -6.84
C ASN A 198 -7.61 -15.71 -7.81
N HIS A 199 -7.87 -16.77 -8.56
CA HIS A 199 -6.90 -17.39 -9.47
C HIS A 199 -7.45 -17.41 -10.89
N PRO A 200 -6.64 -17.09 -11.92
CA PRO A 200 -7.08 -17.27 -13.30
C PRO A 200 -7.39 -18.74 -13.63
N GLU A 201 -6.69 -19.69 -12.99
CA GLU A 201 -6.82 -21.13 -13.22
C GLU A 201 -8.22 -21.67 -12.87
N GLU A 202 -8.85 -21.10 -11.84
CA GLU A 202 -10.24 -21.44 -11.45
C GLU A 202 -11.25 -21.16 -12.59
N TYR A 203 -10.85 -20.37 -13.60
CA TYR A 203 -11.66 -19.98 -14.75
C TYR A 203 -11.09 -20.50 -16.08
N GLY A 204 -10.16 -21.46 -16.03
CA GLY A 204 -9.50 -22.00 -17.23
C GLY A 204 -8.61 -20.99 -17.96
N LEU A 205 -8.20 -19.91 -17.28
CA LEU A 205 -7.27 -18.91 -17.79
C LEU A 205 -5.89 -19.14 -17.19
N LEU A 206 -4.86 -18.62 -17.85
CA LEU A 206 -3.52 -18.51 -17.28
C LEU A 206 -3.19 -17.03 -16.99
N PRO A 207 -2.20 -16.76 -16.12
CA PRO A 207 -1.68 -15.41 -15.91
C PRO A 207 -1.33 -14.70 -17.23
N ASP A 208 -1.47 -13.38 -17.23
CA ASP A 208 -1.25 -12.51 -18.40
C ASP A 208 -2.09 -12.84 -19.66
N GLY A 209 -3.08 -13.74 -19.55
CA GLY A 209 -3.93 -14.16 -20.67
C GLY A 209 -3.29 -15.18 -21.59
N ASP A 210 -2.29 -15.91 -21.12
CA ASP A 210 -1.65 -16.99 -21.88
C ASP A 210 -2.64 -18.13 -22.18
N LYS A 211 -2.50 -18.77 -23.35
CA LYS A 211 -3.32 -19.92 -23.73
C LYS A 211 -2.69 -21.21 -23.20
N PRO A 212 -3.48 -22.16 -22.64
CA PRO A 212 -2.97 -23.49 -22.35
C PRO A 212 -2.35 -24.11 -23.61
N SER A 213 -1.16 -24.70 -23.49
CA SER A 213 -0.51 -25.38 -24.61
C SER A 213 -1.39 -26.55 -25.09
N GLU A 214 -1.85 -26.51 -26.34
CA GLU A 214 -2.60 -27.61 -26.98
C GLU A 214 -1.69 -28.80 -27.36
N ASN A 215 -0.37 -28.68 -27.22
CA ASN A 215 0.60 -29.70 -27.62
C ASN A 215 1.24 -30.36 -26.38
N THR A 216 0.52 -31.29 -25.76
CA THR A 216 1.16 -32.28 -24.87
C THR A 216 0.78 -33.66 -25.38
N ASP A 217 1.77 -34.36 -25.96
CA ASP A 217 1.64 -35.77 -26.32
C ASP A 217 1.20 -36.58 -25.08
N PRO A 218 0.26 -37.53 -25.21
CA PRO A 218 -0.24 -38.31 -24.08
C PRO A 218 0.82 -39.21 -23.41
N ALA A 219 2.04 -39.28 -23.95
CA ALA A 219 3.17 -39.98 -23.36
C ALA A 219 3.90 -39.18 -22.25
N ASP A 220 3.61 -37.88 -22.09
CA ASP A 220 4.26 -37.01 -21.09
C ASP A 220 3.34 -36.73 -19.87
N GLN A 221 2.40 -37.64 -19.59
CA GLN A 221 1.39 -37.54 -18.52
C GLN A 221 1.95 -37.67 -17.09
N SER A 222 3.27 -37.79 -16.91
CA SER A 222 3.91 -37.65 -15.59
C SER A 222 4.17 -36.20 -15.17
N SER A 223 3.89 -35.23 -16.04
CA SER A 223 4.09 -33.81 -15.75
C SER A 223 2.78 -33.06 -15.92
N PRO A 224 2.03 -32.73 -14.85
CA PRO A 224 0.94 -31.78 -14.98
C PRO A 224 1.56 -30.45 -15.37
N THR A 225 1.41 -30.05 -16.65
CA THR A 225 1.70 -28.72 -17.22
C THR A 225 2.52 -27.81 -16.30
N ALA A 226 3.84 -27.96 -16.36
CA ALA A 226 4.79 -27.25 -15.52
C ALA A 226 4.74 -25.73 -15.77
N ILE A 227 3.83 -25.04 -15.10
CA ILE A 227 3.90 -23.61 -14.84
C ILE A 227 5.04 -23.43 -13.84
N ASP A 228 6.29 -23.30 -14.29
CA ASP A 228 7.52 -23.01 -13.54
C ASP A 228 7.42 -23.19 -12.00
N ASP A 229 7.11 -24.42 -11.53
CA ASP A 229 7.02 -24.80 -10.10
C ASP A 229 8.36 -24.52 -9.37
N ALA A 230 9.42 -24.27 -10.13
CA ALA A 230 10.76 -23.96 -9.65
C ALA A 230 10.88 -22.63 -8.88
N HIS A 231 9.86 -21.75 -8.91
CA HIS A 231 9.85 -20.46 -8.21
C HIS A 231 8.82 -20.33 -7.08
N GLU A 232 8.08 -21.39 -6.72
CA GLU A 232 7.12 -21.33 -5.61
C GLU A 232 7.80 -21.66 -4.28
N PHE A 233 7.96 -20.64 -3.43
CA PHE A 233 8.54 -20.80 -2.10
C PHE A 233 7.46 -21.06 -1.06
N THR A 234 7.73 -22.00 -0.16
CA THR A 234 7.01 -22.04 1.12
C THR A 234 7.41 -20.86 1.98
N VAL A 235 6.54 -20.47 2.91
CA VAL A 235 6.82 -19.41 3.89
C VAL A 235 8.13 -19.67 4.65
N ARG A 236 8.37 -20.93 5.07
CA ARG A 236 9.57 -21.31 5.80
C ARG A 236 10.83 -21.17 4.96
N GLU A 237 10.76 -21.48 3.67
CA GLU A 237 11.88 -21.29 2.75
C GLU A 237 12.14 -19.81 2.52
N ALA A 238 11.11 -19.00 2.27
CA ALA A 238 11.24 -17.56 2.09
C ALA A 238 11.93 -16.91 3.30
N LEU A 239 11.51 -17.24 4.52
CA LEU A 239 12.10 -16.73 5.78
C LEU A 239 13.57 -17.10 5.98
N LYS A 240 14.07 -18.16 5.35
CA LYS A 240 15.49 -18.55 5.39
C LYS A 240 16.34 -17.77 4.38
N THR A 241 15.72 -17.06 3.44
CA THR A 241 16.47 -16.30 2.43
C THR A 241 16.90 -14.94 2.96
N VAL A 242 18.11 -14.51 2.59
CA VAL A 242 18.56 -13.12 2.81
C VAL A 242 17.66 -12.14 2.07
N ALA A 243 17.14 -12.53 0.89
CA ALA A 243 16.26 -11.69 0.09
C ALA A 243 14.99 -11.27 0.84
N PHE A 244 14.37 -12.17 1.61
CA PHE A 244 13.18 -11.85 2.39
C PHE A 244 13.46 -10.71 3.39
N TRP A 245 14.55 -10.84 4.15
CA TRP A 245 14.93 -9.86 5.17
C TRP A 245 15.42 -8.55 4.56
N ALA A 246 16.19 -8.63 3.47
CA ALA A 246 16.67 -7.46 2.73
C ALA A 246 15.50 -6.64 2.14
N ILE A 247 14.53 -7.29 1.50
CA ILE A 247 13.33 -6.64 0.95
C ILE A 247 12.48 -6.05 2.08
N SER A 248 12.31 -6.79 3.20
CA SER A 248 11.53 -6.33 4.35
C SER A 248 12.17 -5.12 5.02
N ALA A 249 13.50 -5.14 5.21
CA ALA A 249 14.24 -4.01 5.78
C ALA A 249 14.22 -2.79 4.85
N ALA A 250 14.47 -2.97 3.55
CA ALA A 250 14.38 -1.89 2.56
C ALA A 250 12.99 -1.25 2.52
N HIS A 251 11.93 -2.08 2.59
CA HIS A 251 10.56 -1.58 2.66
C HIS A 251 10.33 -0.83 3.98
N GLY A 252 10.68 -1.41 5.13
CA GLY A 252 10.52 -0.79 6.44
C GLY A 252 11.21 0.57 6.54
N PHE A 253 12.50 0.63 6.21
CA PHE A 253 13.28 1.88 6.28
C PHE A 253 12.72 2.97 5.36
N SER A 254 12.30 2.63 4.14
CA SER A 254 11.68 3.60 3.25
C SER A 254 10.27 4.04 3.68
N ALA A 255 9.50 3.14 4.30
CA ALA A 255 8.14 3.39 4.80
C ALA A 255 8.12 4.20 6.11
N ILE A 256 9.17 4.11 6.93
CA ILE A 256 9.36 4.94 8.13
C ILE A 256 9.29 6.44 7.79
N SER A 257 9.90 6.85 6.67
CA SER A 257 9.79 8.23 6.18
C SER A 257 8.34 8.59 5.84
N ALA A 258 7.59 7.69 5.18
CA ALA A 258 6.20 7.92 4.80
C ALA A 258 5.31 8.23 6.00
N VAL A 259 5.39 7.43 7.06
CA VAL A 259 4.61 7.65 8.28
C VAL A 259 5.06 8.92 8.99
N THR A 260 6.36 9.16 9.12
CA THR A 260 6.86 10.36 9.80
C THR A 260 6.46 11.65 9.08
N MET A 261 6.56 11.67 7.75
CA MET A 261 6.16 12.83 6.95
C MET A 261 4.65 13.05 6.95
N SER A 262 3.83 11.99 7.06
CA SER A 262 2.38 12.15 7.19
C SER A 262 1.98 12.97 8.43
N VAL A 263 2.83 13.01 9.46
CA VAL A 263 2.62 13.76 10.70
C VAL A 263 3.35 15.10 10.68
N HIS A 264 4.62 15.14 10.27
CA HIS A 264 5.50 16.30 10.50
C HIS A 264 5.71 17.21 9.29
N ILE A 265 5.22 16.87 8.08
CA ILE A 265 5.46 17.71 6.90
C ILE A 265 4.83 19.10 7.05
N ILE A 266 3.56 19.19 7.44
CA ILE A 266 2.89 20.49 7.57
C ILE A 266 3.55 21.34 8.66
N PRO A 267 3.76 20.83 9.91
CA PRO A 267 4.50 21.57 10.93
C PRO A 267 5.86 22.07 10.46
N ALA A 268 6.68 21.19 9.85
CA ALA A 268 8.01 21.55 9.40
C ALA A 268 8.03 22.64 8.32
N LEU A 269 6.96 22.76 7.53
CA LEU A 269 6.79 23.82 6.53
C LEU A 269 6.28 25.11 7.16
N THR A 270 5.35 25.02 8.12
CA THR A 270 4.85 26.20 8.83
C THR A 270 5.91 26.84 9.72
N ASP A 271 6.80 26.05 10.31
CA ASP A 271 7.95 26.54 11.08
C ASP A 271 8.95 27.33 10.22
N ARG A 272 8.90 27.15 8.89
CA ARG A 272 9.66 27.93 7.90
C ARG A 272 8.91 29.17 7.42
N GLY A 273 7.78 29.48 8.04
CA GLY A 273 6.95 30.65 7.70
C GLY A 273 5.96 30.44 6.57
N MET A 274 5.80 29.21 6.04
CA MET A 274 4.70 28.92 5.12
C MET A 274 3.37 28.95 5.88
N SER A 275 2.33 29.48 5.26
CA SER A 275 0.98 29.32 5.78
C SER A 275 0.52 27.85 5.66
N SER A 276 -0.43 27.43 6.49
CA SER A 276 -0.99 26.07 6.40
C SER A 276 -1.55 25.73 5.01
N PRO A 277 -2.24 26.64 4.28
CA PRO A 277 -2.66 26.38 2.90
C PRO A 277 -1.49 26.16 1.95
N GLU A 278 -0.42 26.94 2.05
CA GLU A 278 0.80 26.75 1.23
C GLU A 278 1.52 25.44 1.57
N ALA A 279 1.54 25.02 2.83
CA ALA A 279 2.04 23.69 3.18
C ALA A 279 1.17 22.57 2.56
N GLY A 280 -0.14 22.79 2.48
CA GLY A 280 -1.09 21.87 1.83
C GLY A 280 -0.86 21.69 0.33
N THR A 281 -0.45 22.74 -0.39
CA THR A 281 -0.12 22.61 -1.83
C THR A 281 1.12 21.73 -2.05
N VAL A 282 2.05 21.70 -1.10
CA VAL A 282 3.21 20.79 -1.13
C VAL A 282 2.76 19.34 -0.98
N VAL A 283 1.80 19.04 -0.09
CA VAL A 283 1.23 17.69 0.07
C VAL A 283 0.48 17.25 -1.19
N LEU A 284 -0.29 18.16 -1.80
CA LEU A 284 -0.93 17.91 -3.10
C LEU A 284 0.12 17.57 -4.16
N ALA A 285 1.22 18.33 -4.23
CA ALA A 285 2.31 18.07 -5.15
C ALA A 285 2.96 16.69 -4.92
N ILE A 286 3.15 16.27 -3.66
CA ILE A 286 3.64 14.91 -3.32
C ILE A 286 2.72 13.85 -3.94
N GLY A 287 1.39 14.00 -3.83
CA GLY A 287 0.41 13.06 -4.39
C GLY A 287 0.44 13.01 -5.92
N VAL A 288 0.52 14.17 -6.58
CA VAL A 288 0.60 14.26 -8.06
C VAL A 288 1.87 13.60 -8.58
N PHE A 289 3.03 13.97 -8.05
CA PHE A 289 4.31 13.38 -8.46
C PHE A 289 4.38 11.90 -8.06
N GLY A 290 3.87 11.55 -6.88
CA GLY A 290 3.76 10.16 -6.42
C GLY A 290 2.98 9.28 -7.39
N GLY A 291 1.78 9.70 -7.81
CA GLY A 291 0.98 8.98 -8.79
C GLY A 291 1.69 8.79 -10.14
N PHE A 292 2.33 9.84 -10.65
CA PHE A 292 3.10 9.77 -11.91
C PHE A 292 4.26 8.78 -11.83
N PHE A 293 5.11 8.91 -10.80
CA PHE A 293 6.27 8.04 -10.64
C PHE A 293 5.90 6.62 -10.23
N GLN A 294 4.73 6.41 -9.60
CA GLN A 294 4.20 5.08 -9.35
C GLN A 294 3.94 4.31 -10.65
N LEU A 295 3.31 4.96 -11.63
CA LEU A 295 3.14 4.37 -12.96
C LEU A 295 4.49 4.13 -13.66
N LEU A 296 5.41 5.10 -13.59
CA LEU A 296 6.74 4.97 -14.17
C LEU A 296 7.52 3.80 -13.54
N GLY A 297 7.49 3.68 -12.21
CA GLY A 297 8.14 2.62 -11.46
C GLY A 297 7.59 1.25 -11.85
N GLY A 298 6.26 1.09 -11.92
CA GLY A 298 5.63 -0.15 -12.40
C GLY A 298 6.05 -0.52 -13.81
N TYR A 299 6.02 0.44 -14.74
CA TYR A 299 6.43 0.23 -16.13
C TYR A 299 7.90 -0.19 -16.27
N ILE A 300 8.81 0.45 -15.55
CA ILE A 300 10.24 0.13 -15.56
C ILE A 300 10.49 -1.23 -14.90
N GLY A 301 9.80 -1.51 -13.79
CA GLY A 301 9.97 -2.73 -12.98
C GLY A 301 9.70 -4.05 -13.68
N ASP A 302 8.91 -4.02 -14.76
CA ASP A 302 8.64 -5.20 -15.59
C ASP A 302 9.71 -5.42 -16.69
N ARG A 303 10.63 -4.47 -16.90
CA ARG A 303 11.61 -4.49 -18.00
C ARG A 303 13.06 -4.65 -17.55
N VAL A 304 13.36 -4.33 -16.30
CA VAL A 304 14.71 -4.38 -15.74
C VAL A 304 14.68 -5.02 -14.35
N PRO A 305 15.82 -5.48 -13.82
CA PRO A 305 15.87 -5.98 -12.45
C PRO A 305 15.33 -4.97 -11.44
N LYS A 306 14.43 -5.42 -10.57
CA LYS A 306 13.76 -4.55 -9.57
C LYS A 306 14.70 -3.96 -8.51
N PRO A 307 15.71 -4.67 -7.94
CA PRO A 307 16.51 -4.12 -6.84
C PRO A 307 17.22 -2.79 -7.15
N PRO A 308 17.93 -2.62 -8.31
CA PRO A 308 18.53 -1.33 -8.65
C PRO A 308 17.50 -0.20 -8.82
N VAL A 309 16.34 -0.49 -9.40
CA VAL A 309 15.28 0.53 -9.61
C VAL A 309 14.67 0.95 -8.28
N ILE A 310 14.41 -0.01 -7.39
CA ILE A 310 13.96 0.25 -6.02
C ILE A 310 15.01 1.11 -5.30
N ALA A 311 16.29 0.76 -5.39
CA ALA A 311 17.38 1.54 -4.79
C ALA A 311 17.39 2.98 -5.31
N ILE A 312 17.27 3.19 -6.63
CA ILE A 312 17.22 4.52 -7.25
C ILE A 312 16.06 5.33 -6.67
N PHE A 313 14.84 4.78 -6.63
CA PHE A 313 13.69 5.50 -6.09
C PHE A 313 13.81 5.80 -4.59
N ILE A 314 14.38 4.88 -3.80
CA ILE A 314 14.65 5.13 -2.37
C ILE A 314 15.74 6.21 -2.21
N VAL A 315 16.78 6.23 -3.04
CA VAL A 315 17.80 7.29 -3.05
C VAL A 315 17.17 8.64 -3.42
N ILE A 316 16.32 8.70 -4.44
CA ILE A 316 15.58 9.93 -4.80
C ILE A 316 14.72 10.40 -3.62
N GLN A 317 14.04 9.48 -2.92
CA GLN A 317 13.28 9.80 -1.71
C GLN A 317 14.19 10.35 -0.59
N ALA A 318 15.38 9.76 -0.39
CA ALA A 318 16.37 10.20 0.58
C ALA A 318 16.92 11.60 0.25
N ILE A 319 17.21 11.87 -1.02
CA ILE A 319 17.61 13.20 -1.50
C ILE A 319 16.49 14.20 -1.22
N GLY A 320 15.22 13.84 -1.51
CA GLY A 320 14.08 14.68 -1.14
C GLY A 320 14.09 15.02 0.36
N MET A 321 14.20 14.02 1.23
CA MET A 321 14.28 14.22 2.69
C MET A 321 15.43 15.15 3.09
N ALA A 322 16.63 14.95 2.53
CA ALA A 322 17.79 15.80 2.79
C ALA A 322 17.62 17.22 2.23
N THR A 323 16.98 17.37 1.08
CA THR A 323 16.61 18.66 0.48
C THR A 323 15.73 19.43 1.42
N LEU A 324 14.66 18.82 1.93
CA LEU A 324 13.82 19.48 2.92
C LEU A 324 14.63 19.81 4.16
N ALA A 325 15.43 18.89 4.69
CA ALA A 325 16.19 19.10 5.93
C ALA A 325 17.19 20.27 5.89
N THR A 326 17.80 20.54 4.73
CA THR A 326 18.96 21.43 4.62
C THR A 326 18.72 22.70 3.79
N LEU A 327 17.81 22.68 2.82
CA LEU A 327 17.50 23.87 2.01
C LEU A 327 16.38 24.69 2.66
N ASN A 328 16.70 25.94 2.95
CA ASN A 328 15.76 26.91 3.54
C ASN A 328 15.40 28.02 2.51
N THR A 329 14.96 27.60 1.33
CA THR A 329 14.50 28.50 0.25
C THR A 329 13.02 28.27 -0.05
N GLY A 330 12.34 29.26 -0.62
CA GLY A 330 10.90 29.16 -0.93
C GLY A 330 10.53 28.04 -1.91
N TYR A 331 11.47 27.56 -2.73
CA TYR A 331 11.24 26.46 -3.67
C TYR A 331 11.58 25.06 -3.11
N ALA A 332 12.33 24.99 -1.99
CA ALA A 332 12.77 23.72 -1.40
C ALA A 332 11.60 22.76 -1.07
N PRO A 333 10.44 23.22 -0.58
CA PRO A 333 9.29 22.35 -0.32
C PRO A 333 8.74 21.67 -1.58
N TYR A 334 8.70 22.36 -2.71
CA TYR A 334 8.19 21.80 -3.96
C TYR A 334 9.22 20.89 -4.64
N LEU A 335 10.51 21.19 -4.51
CA LEU A 335 11.58 20.28 -4.90
C LEU A 335 11.55 19.00 -4.04
N PHE A 336 11.34 19.15 -2.73
CA PHE A 336 11.05 18.02 -1.84
C PHE A 336 9.84 17.23 -2.33
N ALA A 337 8.71 17.86 -2.65
CA ALA A 337 7.51 17.16 -3.11
C ALA A 337 7.76 16.33 -4.37
N LEU A 338 8.50 16.88 -5.34
CA LEU A 338 8.91 16.17 -6.55
C LEU A 338 9.78 14.95 -6.24
N LEU A 339 10.84 15.13 -5.46
CA LEU A 339 11.81 14.07 -5.16
C LEU A 339 11.23 13.02 -4.20
N TYR A 340 10.66 13.47 -3.09
CA TYR A 340 10.05 12.61 -2.08
C TYR A 340 8.82 11.88 -2.61
N GLY A 341 7.91 12.61 -3.26
CA GLY A 341 6.74 12.03 -3.92
C GLY A 341 7.17 11.07 -5.03
N GLY A 342 8.10 11.46 -5.89
CA GLY A 342 8.61 10.62 -6.97
C GLY A 342 9.29 9.34 -6.48
N GLY A 343 10.17 9.46 -5.49
CA GLY A 343 10.84 8.34 -4.85
C GLY A 343 9.87 7.39 -4.14
N MET A 344 8.89 7.92 -3.40
CA MET A 344 7.85 7.12 -2.76
C MET A 344 6.96 6.42 -3.78
N GLY A 345 6.46 7.14 -4.78
CA GLY A 345 5.56 6.61 -5.80
C GLY A 345 6.18 5.44 -6.54
N GLY A 346 7.40 5.62 -7.07
CA GLY A 346 8.07 4.60 -7.88
C GLY A 346 8.46 3.34 -7.11
N ARG A 347 8.84 3.44 -5.83
CA ARG A 347 9.27 2.26 -5.05
C ARG A 347 8.13 1.37 -4.58
N VAL A 348 6.95 1.93 -4.31
CA VAL A 348 5.83 1.22 -3.67
C VAL A 348 5.36 -0.01 -4.48
N PRO A 349 5.06 0.09 -5.79
CA PRO A 349 4.65 -1.08 -6.57
C PRO A 349 5.80 -2.08 -6.75
N LEU A 350 7.05 -1.59 -6.85
CA LEU A 350 8.22 -2.43 -7.05
C LEU A 350 8.56 -3.30 -5.83
N LEU A 351 8.55 -2.72 -4.63
CA LEU A 351 8.77 -3.44 -3.36
C LEU A 351 7.69 -4.50 -3.12
N THR A 352 6.50 -4.29 -3.66
CA THR A 352 5.40 -5.25 -3.59
C THR A 352 5.60 -6.37 -4.63
N ALA A 353 5.85 -6.01 -5.89
CA ALA A 353 6.00 -6.96 -6.99
C ALA A 353 7.24 -7.88 -6.85
N ILE A 354 8.37 -7.39 -6.32
CA ILE A 354 9.59 -8.20 -6.15
C ILE A 354 9.35 -9.43 -5.26
N ARG A 355 8.42 -9.38 -4.31
CA ARG A 355 8.07 -10.55 -3.47
C ARG A 355 7.41 -11.64 -4.30
N GLY A 356 6.53 -11.25 -5.23
CA GLY A 356 5.89 -12.19 -6.16
C GLY A 356 6.89 -12.79 -7.15
N ASP A 357 7.89 -12.00 -7.58
CA ASP A 357 8.93 -12.49 -8.47
C ASP A 357 9.88 -13.48 -7.78
N TYR A 358 10.18 -13.26 -6.49
CA TYR A 358 11.21 -14.02 -5.78
C TYR A 358 10.67 -15.24 -5.07
N PHE A 359 9.43 -15.18 -4.58
CA PHE A 359 8.85 -16.23 -3.74
C PHE A 359 7.64 -16.92 -4.37
N GLY A 360 7.26 -16.53 -5.59
CA GLY A 360 6.11 -17.07 -6.28
C GLY A 360 4.81 -16.43 -5.83
N ARG A 361 3.71 -17.01 -6.31
CA ARG A 361 2.36 -16.46 -6.10
C ARG A 361 1.56 -17.21 -5.04
N ASN A 362 1.88 -18.48 -4.76
CA ASN A 362 1.01 -19.33 -3.93
C ASN A 362 0.98 -18.92 -2.45
N ASN A 363 2.10 -18.46 -1.90
CA ASN A 363 2.21 -17.99 -0.51
C ASN A 363 2.44 -16.47 -0.42
N PHE A 364 2.08 -15.73 -1.47
CA PHE A 364 2.44 -14.32 -1.60
C PHE A 364 1.87 -13.48 -0.46
N ALA A 365 0.59 -13.67 -0.12
CA ALA A 365 -0.03 -12.86 0.93
C ALA A 365 0.59 -13.21 2.29
N THR A 366 0.80 -14.48 2.62
CA THR A 366 1.43 -14.87 3.89
C THR A 366 2.84 -14.29 4.03
N ILE A 367 3.66 -14.37 2.98
CA ILE A 367 5.02 -13.80 2.97
C ILE A 367 4.98 -12.28 3.15
N LEU A 368 4.07 -11.61 2.43
CA LEU A 368 3.86 -10.17 2.58
C LEU A 368 3.43 -9.81 4.01
N GLY A 369 2.51 -10.58 4.59
CA GLY A 369 1.98 -10.41 5.94
C GLY A 369 3.04 -10.54 7.02
N ILE A 370 3.88 -11.57 6.93
CA ILE A 370 5.00 -11.76 7.88
C ILE A 370 6.04 -10.65 7.73
N SER A 371 6.25 -10.12 6.53
CA SER A 371 7.17 -8.98 6.36
C SER A 371 6.68 -7.70 7.05
N GLN A 372 5.38 -7.57 7.33
CA GLN A 372 4.84 -6.40 8.03
C GLN A 372 5.26 -6.32 9.50
N VAL A 373 5.56 -7.45 10.15
CA VAL A 373 5.91 -7.49 11.59
C VAL A 373 7.12 -6.58 11.90
N PRO A 374 8.33 -6.80 11.33
CA PRO A 374 9.47 -5.94 11.60
C PRO A 374 9.27 -4.51 11.06
N MET A 375 8.52 -4.35 9.96
CA MET A 375 8.27 -3.04 9.37
C MET A 375 7.43 -2.14 10.29
N ASN A 376 6.29 -2.64 10.77
CA ASN A 376 5.38 -1.87 11.61
C ASN A 376 5.99 -1.53 12.98
N LEU A 377 6.78 -2.44 13.56
CA LEU A 377 7.54 -2.16 14.79
C LEU A 377 8.52 -0.99 14.61
N ALA A 378 9.22 -0.92 13.48
CA ALA A 378 10.14 0.18 13.20
C ALA A 378 9.40 1.51 12.91
N MET A 379 8.27 1.44 12.20
CA MET A 379 7.43 2.61 11.87
C MET A 379 6.77 3.25 13.10
N MET A 380 6.57 2.49 14.18
CA MET A 380 5.95 2.99 15.42
C MET A 380 6.78 4.09 16.11
N PHE A 381 8.11 3.99 16.09
CA PHE A 381 8.98 4.88 16.87
C PHE A 381 9.38 6.16 16.13
N ALA A 382 9.43 6.14 14.80
CA ALA A 382 10.07 7.21 14.04
C ALA A 382 9.40 8.59 14.14
N PRO A 383 8.05 8.74 14.06
CA PRO A 383 7.42 10.04 14.27
C PRO A 383 7.64 10.57 15.69
N LEU A 384 7.60 9.70 16.70
CA LEU A 384 7.83 10.07 18.10
C LEU A 384 9.25 10.64 18.30
N LEU A 385 10.25 9.98 17.72
CA LEU A 385 11.63 10.45 17.77
C LEU A 385 11.83 11.76 17.01
N ALA A 386 11.12 11.96 15.89
CA ALA A 386 11.18 13.21 15.13
C ALA A 386 10.56 14.38 15.90
N GLY A 387 9.40 14.18 16.54
CA GLY A 387 8.79 15.17 17.42
C GLY A 387 9.67 15.51 18.62
N TRP A 388 10.19 14.50 19.32
CA TRP A 388 11.10 14.72 20.45
C TRP A 388 12.38 15.48 20.06
N ALA A 389 12.96 15.17 18.89
CA ALA A 389 14.11 15.91 18.38
C ALA A 389 13.76 17.37 18.10
N PHE A 390 12.58 17.64 17.55
CA PHE A 390 12.11 19.01 17.36
C PHE A 390 11.88 19.73 18.69
N ASP A 391 11.23 19.10 19.67
CA ASP A 391 10.95 19.74 20.97
C ASP A 391 12.24 20.10 21.74
N THR A 392 13.28 19.29 21.58
CA THR A 392 14.57 19.50 22.26
C THR A 392 15.51 20.45 21.51
N GLN A 393 15.40 20.55 20.18
CA GLN A 393 16.36 21.27 19.33
C GLN A 393 15.74 22.43 18.56
N GLY A 394 14.41 22.54 18.52
CA GLY A 394 13.64 23.48 17.72
C GLY A 394 13.74 23.27 16.21
N SER A 395 14.16 22.07 15.75
CA SER A 395 14.45 21.84 14.33
C SER A 395 14.18 20.41 13.87
N TYR A 396 13.67 20.30 12.64
CA TYR A 396 13.49 19.03 11.93
C TYR A 396 14.72 18.56 11.14
N THR A 397 15.81 19.33 11.13
CA THR A 397 16.99 19.01 10.31
C THR A 397 17.58 17.65 10.69
N ILE A 398 17.86 17.40 11.97
CA ILE A 398 18.42 16.11 12.42
C ILE A 398 17.47 14.94 12.13
N PRO A 399 16.18 14.96 12.50
CA PRO A 399 15.31 13.82 12.24
C PRO A 399 15.09 13.59 10.74
N PHE A 400 14.99 14.62 9.90
CA PHE A 400 14.84 14.43 8.46
C PHE A 400 16.13 13.90 7.80
N LEU A 401 17.30 14.31 8.27
CA LEU A 401 18.58 13.72 7.84
C LEU A 401 18.73 12.27 8.31
N ALA A 402 18.27 11.95 9.52
CA ALA A 402 18.27 10.57 10.02
C ALA A 402 17.35 9.68 9.16
N LEU A 403 16.15 10.17 8.81
CA LEU A 403 15.26 9.49 7.87
C LEU A 403 15.87 9.34 6.47
N ALA A 404 16.58 10.36 5.97
CA ALA A 404 17.33 10.25 4.72
C ALA A 404 18.41 9.16 4.82
N ALA A 405 19.16 9.09 5.91
CA ALA A 405 20.17 8.05 6.15
C ALA A 405 19.54 6.64 6.25
N LEU A 406 18.40 6.50 6.92
CA LEU A 406 17.65 5.24 6.98
C LEU A 406 17.14 4.82 5.59
N ASN A 407 16.64 5.76 4.79
CA ASN A 407 16.27 5.48 3.40
C ASN A 407 17.50 5.00 2.61
N LEU A 408 18.66 5.65 2.72
CA LEU A 408 19.89 5.20 2.07
C LEU A 408 20.34 3.82 2.53
N LEU A 409 20.18 3.50 3.83
CA LEU A 409 20.41 2.16 4.36
C LEU A 409 19.45 1.15 3.70
N GLY A 410 18.16 1.47 3.58
CA GLY A 410 17.19 0.66 2.84
C GLY A 410 17.57 0.47 1.37
N ALA A 411 18.06 1.52 0.70
CA ALA A 411 18.56 1.45 -0.67
C ALA A 411 19.83 0.61 -0.81
N ALA A 412 20.68 0.57 0.21
CA ALA A 412 21.85 -0.33 0.23
C ALA A 412 21.44 -1.78 0.47
N LEU A 413 20.54 -2.01 1.43
CA LEU A 413 20.08 -3.35 1.81
C LEU A 413 19.32 -4.06 0.68
N ILE A 414 18.60 -3.34 -0.19
CA ILE A 414 17.90 -3.98 -1.31
C ILE A 414 18.87 -4.68 -2.29
N PHE A 415 20.15 -4.29 -2.36
CA PHE A 415 21.14 -5.00 -3.18
C PHE A 415 21.53 -6.37 -2.60
N LEU A 416 21.25 -6.63 -1.32
CA LEU A 416 21.37 -7.95 -0.72
C LEU A 416 20.20 -8.87 -1.12
N ALA A 417 19.12 -8.31 -1.66
CA ALA A 417 18.01 -9.06 -2.22
C ALA A 417 18.38 -9.61 -3.60
N ARG A 418 19.32 -10.56 -3.62
CA ARG A 418 19.60 -11.37 -4.81
C ARG A 418 18.44 -12.34 -5.04
N THR A 419 18.12 -12.61 -6.30
CA THR A 419 17.12 -13.64 -6.65
C THR A 419 17.50 -14.95 -5.94
N PRO A 420 16.61 -15.51 -5.10
CA PRO A 420 16.86 -16.79 -4.44
C PRO A 420 17.19 -17.87 -5.48
N PRO A 421 18.15 -18.77 -5.22
CA PRO A 421 18.46 -19.85 -6.15
C PRO A 421 17.22 -20.71 -6.40
N LYS A 422 17.00 -21.08 -7.67
CA LYS A 422 15.92 -21.99 -8.06
C LYS A 422 16.08 -23.32 -7.31
N LYS A 423 14.95 -23.96 -7.00
CA LYS A 423 14.92 -25.30 -6.42
C LYS A 423 15.77 -26.25 -7.29
N PRO A 424 16.66 -27.08 -6.72
CA PRO A 424 17.08 -28.27 -7.44
C PRO A 424 15.84 -29.15 -7.63
N ALA A 425 15.63 -29.61 -8.87
CA ALA A 425 14.51 -30.46 -9.26
C ALA A 425 14.45 -31.77 -8.47
#